data_AF-A0A931Z3E1-F1
#
_entry.id   AF-A0A931Z3E1-F1
#
_cell.length_a   1.000
_cell.length_b   1.000
_cell.length_c   1.000
_cell.angle_alpha   90.00
_cell.angle_beta   90.00
_cell.angle_gamma   90.00
#
_symmetry.space_group_name_H-M   'P 1'
#
loop_
_entity.id
_entity.type
_entity.pdbx_description
1 polymer ?
#
loop_
_entity_poly.entity_id
_entity_poly.type
_entity_poly.pdbx_seq_one_letter_code
_entity_poly.pdbx_strand_id
1 'polypeptide(L)'
;RWPYWERFDYFAVFWGVFMIGVSGMILWFPKFFTTFLPGWTINIAQVIHSDEALLAAGFIFTFHFFNTHFRIEKFPMDTVIFSGRISHTEMLHERKRWYDRMVAAGRLKDFAIKDEWEGRKKVARAMGFVFFGTGLVLLVLIIYAMVSRLGH
;
A
#
# COMPACT_ATOMS: atom_id res chain seq x y z
N ARG A 1 16.24 -7.07 4.80
CA ARG A 1 16.03 -6.43 3.48
C ARG A 1 15.15 -5.19 3.66
N TRP A 2 14.02 -5.34 4.34
CA TRP A 2 13.07 -4.26 4.65
C TRP A 2 13.27 -3.71 6.09
N PRO A 3 13.25 -2.38 6.33
CA PRO A 3 13.15 -1.76 7.65
C PRO A 3 11.85 -2.13 8.36
N TYR A 4 11.71 -1.72 9.63
CA TYR A 4 10.58 -2.10 10.48
C TYR A 4 9.24 -1.59 9.95
N TRP A 5 9.15 -0.32 9.55
CA TRP A 5 7.92 0.29 9.04
C TRP A 5 7.38 -0.43 7.80
N GLU A 6 8.24 -0.78 6.84
CA GLU A 6 7.84 -1.55 5.65
C GLU A 6 7.27 -2.93 6.00
N ARG A 7 7.71 -3.56 7.11
CA ARG A 7 7.15 -4.84 7.57
C ARG A 7 5.81 -4.67 8.27
N PHE A 8 5.67 -3.59 9.03
CA PHE A 8 4.40 -3.23 9.64
C PHE A 8 3.34 -2.95 8.56
N ASP A 9 3.69 -2.14 7.55
CA ASP A 9 2.82 -1.86 6.41
C ASP A 9 2.43 -3.14 5.66
N TYR A 10 3.40 -4.05 5.45
CA TYR A 10 3.12 -5.36 4.87
C TYR A 10 2.07 -6.12 5.69
N PHE A 11 2.28 -6.27 7.00
CA PHE A 11 1.34 -6.99 7.87
C PHE A 11 -0.05 -6.34 7.89
N ALA A 12 -0.13 -5.01 8.00
CA ALA A 12 -1.38 -4.26 8.02
C ALA A 12 -2.21 -4.51 6.75
N VAL A 13 -1.58 -4.53 5.57
CA VAL A 13 -2.27 -4.82 4.31
C VAL A 13 -2.84 -6.24 4.28
N PHE A 14 -2.07 -7.26 4.68
CA PHE A 14 -2.57 -8.64 4.66
C PHE A 14 -3.72 -8.85 5.65
N TRP A 15 -3.64 -8.24 6.82
CA TRP A 15 -4.74 -8.22 7.78
C TRP A 15 -5.99 -7.59 7.17
N GLY A 16 -5.85 -6.38 6.62
CA GLY A 16 -6.97 -5.65 6.04
C GLY A 16 -7.61 -6.38 4.85
N VAL A 17 -6.80 -6.91 3.93
CA VAL A 17 -7.29 -7.72 2.79
C VAL A 17 -8.08 -8.94 3.26
N PHE A 18 -7.61 -9.61 4.30
CA PHE A 18 -8.34 -10.75 4.86
C PHE A 18 -9.69 -10.32 5.45
N MET A 19 -9.69 -9.29 6.32
CA MET A 19 -10.90 -8.83 7.02
C MET A 19 -11.94 -8.27 6.04
N ILE A 20 -11.54 -7.36 5.14
CA ILE A 20 -12.44 -6.76 4.14
C ILE A 20 -12.87 -7.78 3.08
N GLY A 21 -11.98 -8.71 2.70
CA GLY A 21 -12.25 -9.73 1.69
C GLY A 21 -13.26 -10.77 2.19
N VAL A 22 -13.07 -11.32 3.39
CA VAL A 22 -13.99 -12.30 3.97
C VAL A 22 -15.35 -11.67 4.26
N SER A 23 -15.38 -10.52 4.93
CA SER A 23 -16.63 -9.80 5.19
C SER A 23 -17.35 -9.39 3.90
N GLY A 24 -16.61 -8.93 2.89
CA GLY A 24 -17.16 -8.58 1.58
C GLY A 24 -17.76 -9.76 0.84
N MET A 25 -17.13 -10.94 0.88
CA MET A 25 -17.71 -12.16 0.30
C MET A 25 -19.02 -12.56 0.98
N ILE A 26 -19.09 -12.45 2.32
CA ILE A 26 -20.32 -12.72 3.08
C ILE A 26 -21.44 -11.75 2.67
N LEU A 27 -21.11 -10.46 2.50
CA LEU A 27 -22.07 -9.43 2.07
C LEU A 27 -22.49 -9.56 0.60
N TRP A 28 -21.61 -10.06 -0.26
CA TRP A 28 -21.90 -10.28 -1.69
C TRP A 28 -22.81 -11.50 -1.88
N PHE A 29 -22.56 -12.59 -1.16
CA PHE A 29 -23.31 -13.85 -1.30
C PHE A 29 -24.08 -14.24 -0.02
N PRO A 30 -24.93 -13.37 0.54
CA PRO A 30 -25.51 -13.60 1.86
C PRO A 30 -26.36 -14.87 1.90
N LYS A 31 -27.14 -15.14 0.85
CA LYS A 31 -27.97 -16.37 0.76
C LYS A 31 -27.15 -17.66 0.81
N PHE A 32 -25.97 -17.68 0.21
CA PHE A 32 -25.08 -18.84 0.23
C PHE A 32 -24.54 -19.05 1.64
N PHE A 33 -24.00 -18.00 2.26
CA PHE A 33 -23.43 -18.08 3.60
C PHE A 33 -24.48 -18.39 4.68
N THR A 34 -25.71 -17.91 4.55
CA THR A 34 -26.79 -18.23 5.51
C THR A 34 -27.32 -19.66 5.40
N THR A 35 -26.84 -20.48 4.46
CA THR A 35 -27.16 -21.92 4.44
C THR A 35 -26.45 -22.69 5.55
N PHE A 36 -25.31 -22.18 6.03
CA PHE A 36 -24.50 -22.81 7.08
C PHE A 36 -24.06 -21.85 8.20
N LEU A 37 -24.26 -20.53 8.05
CA LEU A 37 -24.05 -19.52 9.09
C LEU A 37 -25.38 -18.93 9.56
N PRO A 38 -25.49 -18.52 10.84
CA PRO A 38 -26.65 -17.80 11.32
C PRO A 38 -26.84 -16.45 10.61
N GLY A 39 -28.10 -15.99 10.49
CA GLY A 39 -28.41 -14.71 9.83
C GLY A 39 -27.73 -13.48 10.47
N TRP A 40 -27.46 -13.50 11.78
CA TRP A 40 -26.77 -12.40 12.46
C TRP A 40 -25.33 -12.20 11.96
N THR A 41 -24.72 -13.23 11.34
CA THR A 41 -23.37 -13.13 10.81
C THR A 41 -23.26 -12.10 9.69
N ILE A 42 -24.35 -11.82 8.97
CA ILE A 42 -24.39 -10.75 7.97
C ILE A 42 -24.21 -9.37 8.63
N ASN A 43 -24.85 -9.14 9.78
CA ASN A 43 -24.69 -7.88 10.52
C ASN A 43 -23.24 -7.71 11.02
N ILE A 44 -22.61 -8.78 11.49
CA ILE A 44 -21.20 -8.74 11.90
C ILE A 44 -20.30 -8.47 10.71
N ALA A 45 -20.53 -9.14 9.58
CA ALA A 45 -19.79 -8.89 8.35
C ALA A 45 -19.91 -7.44 7.91
N GLN A 46 -21.10 -6.85 8.02
CA GLN A 46 -21.32 -5.43 7.70
C GLN A 46 -20.47 -4.50 8.57
N VAL A 47 -20.47 -4.70 9.89
CA VAL A 47 -19.67 -3.89 10.84
C VAL A 47 -18.18 -4.05 10.56
N ILE A 48 -17.69 -5.29 10.43
CA ILE A 48 -16.28 -5.55 10.14
C ILE A 48 -15.88 -4.89 8.82
N HIS A 49 -16.70 -5.03 7.78
CA HIS A 49 -16.39 -4.48 6.47
C HIS A 49 -16.35 -2.95 6.49
N SER A 50 -17.33 -2.31 7.15
CA SER A 50 -17.38 -0.84 7.22
C SER A 50 -16.21 -0.26 8.01
N ASP A 51 -15.89 -0.87 9.15
CA ASP A 51 -14.83 -0.38 10.03
C ASP A 51 -13.46 -0.61 9.39
N GLU A 52 -13.24 -1.79 8.79
CA GLU A 52 -11.99 -2.08 8.08
C GLU A 52 -11.83 -1.21 6.83
N ALA A 53 -12.91 -0.90 6.10
CA ALA A 53 -12.85 0.02 4.96
C ALA A 53 -12.39 1.43 5.38
N LEU A 54 -12.89 1.92 6.53
CA LEU A 54 -12.47 3.20 7.08
C LEU A 54 -11.01 3.16 7.55
N LEU A 55 -10.62 2.11 8.29
CA LEU A 55 -9.25 1.92 8.76
C LEU A 55 -8.26 1.79 7.60
N ALA A 56 -8.60 1.02 6.56
CA ALA A 56 -7.79 0.85 5.36
C ALA A 56 -7.63 2.17 4.59
N ALA A 57 -8.72 2.92 4.38
CA ALA A 57 -8.65 4.24 3.76
C ALA A 57 -7.77 5.21 4.58
N GLY A 58 -7.98 5.24 5.91
CA GLY A 58 -7.16 6.02 6.83
C GLY A 58 -5.68 5.65 6.73
N PHE A 59 -5.35 4.36 6.74
CA PHE A 59 -3.99 3.87 6.63
C PHE A 59 -3.33 4.27 5.30
N ILE A 60 -4.06 4.15 4.19
CA ILE A 60 -3.56 4.53 2.86
C ILE A 60 -3.25 6.03 2.81
N PHE A 61 -4.16 6.89 3.27
CA PHE A 61 -3.98 8.34 3.13
C PHE A 61 -3.07 8.96 4.20
N THR A 62 -2.84 8.29 5.32
CA THR A 62 -1.94 8.78 6.38
C THR A 62 -0.56 8.15 6.31
N PHE A 63 -0.43 6.83 6.31
CA PHE A 63 0.88 6.17 6.35
C PHE A 63 1.44 5.97 4.96
N HIS A 64 0.69 5.33 4.06
CA HIS A 64 1.19 4.98 2.73
C HIS A 64 1.48 6.24 1.89
N PHE A 65 0.56 7.20 1.86
CA PHE A 65 0.73 8.44 1.09
C PHE A 65 1.95 9.24 1.54
N PHE A 66 2.18 9.35 2.85
CA PHE A 66 3.36 10.04 3.38
C PHE A 66 4.67 9.30 3.12
N ASN A 67 4.72 8.00 3.41
CA ASN A 67 5.94 7.22 3.25
C ASN A 67 6.31 6.96 1.79
N THR A 68 5.34 6.94 0.88
CA THR A 68 5.56 6.56 -0.53
C THR A 68 5.59 7.77 -1.46
N HIS A 69 4.69 8.73 -1.28
CA HIS A 69 4.55 9.85 -2.20
C HIS A 69 5.26 11.10 -1.67
N PHE A 70 5.08 11.48 -0.41
CA PHE A 70 5.64 12.73 0.13
C PHE A 70 7.15 12.74 0.44
N ARG A 71 7.87 11.64 0.13
CA ARG A 71 9.32 11.62 0.15
C ARG A 71 9.89 12.32 -1.08
N ILE A 72 10.53 13.48 -0.90
CA ILE A 72 11.06 14.33 -1.99
C ILE A 72 11.90 13.53 -3.01
N GLU A 73 12.72 12.61 -2.54
CA GLU A 73 13.61 11.77 -3.37
C GLU A 73 12.85 10.77 -4.26
N LYS A 74 11.64 10.38 -3.84
CA LYS A 74 10.79 9.36 -4.46
C LYS A 74 9.56 9.96 -5.12
N PHE A 75 9.21 11.22 -4.86
CA PHE A 75 8.02 11.87 -5.40
C PHE A 75 8.02 11.80 -6.95
N PRO A 76 6.86 11.52 -7.59
CA PRO A 76 5.54 11.28 -6.99
C PRO A 76 5.32 9.84 -6.51
N MET A 77 6.23 8.90 -6.77
CA MET A 77 6.12 7.49 -6.40
C MET A 77 7.46 6.79 -6.60
N ASP A 78 7.80 5.84 -5.72
CA ASP A 78 9.01 5.05 -5.86
C ASP A 78 9.00 4.14 -7.11
N THR A 79 9.92 4.37 -8.04
CA THR A 79 10.04 3.59 -9.28
C THR A 79 10.58 2.17 -9.08
N VAL A 80 10.99 1.82 -7.85
CA VAL A 80 11.41 0.45 -7.48
C VAL A 80 10.28 -0.55 -7.72
N ILE A 81 9.01 -0.15 -7.60
CA ILE A 81 7.87 -1.06 -7.83
C ILE A 81 7.85 -1.64 -9.26
N PHE A 82 8.37 -0.90 -10.24
CA PHE A 82 8.44 -1.34 -11.63
C PHE A 82 9.81 -1.86 -12.04
N SER A 83 10.87 -1.25 -11.52
CA SER A 83 12.24 -1.61 -11.90
C SER A 83 12.82 -2.75 -11.07
N GLY A 84 12.38 -2.90 -9.82
CA GLY A 84 13.03 -3.73 -8.81
C GLY A 84 14.43 -3.24 -8.40
N ARG A 85 14.83 -2.02 -8.77
CA ARG A 85 16.21 -1.51 -8.65
C ARG A 85 16.31 -0.33 -7.71
N ILE A 86 17.32 -0.36 -6.86
CA ILE A 86 17.69 0.74 -5.97
C ILE A 86 19.10 1.21 -6.30
N SER A 87 19.37 2.50 -6.13
CA SER A 87 20.74 3.01 -6.29
C SER A 87 21.63 2.53 -5.14
N HIS A 88 22.94 2.47 -5.37
CA HIS A 88 23.91 2.10 -4.33
C HIS A 88 23.84 3.05 -3.13
N THR A 89 23.75 4.36 -3.38
CA THR A 89 23.62 5.39 -2.33
C THR A 89 22.34 5.19 -1.51
N GLU A 90 21.21 4.97 -2.16
CA GLU A 90 19.94 4.70 -1.49
C GLU A 90 19.99 3.41 -0.66
N MET A 91 20.61 2.35 -1.18
CA MET A 91 20.81 1.10 -0.45
C MET A 91 21.63 1.30 0.82
N LEU A 92 22.65 2.15 0.79
CA LEU A 92 23.45 2.49 1.96
C LEU A 92 22.67 3.32 2.98
N HIS A 93 21.86 4.28 2.52
CA HIS A 93 21.09 5.16 3.40
C HIS A 93 19.90 4.44 4.05
N GLU A 94 19.08 3.73 3.27
CA GLU A 94 17.84 3.12 3.76
C GLU A 94 18.05 1.68 4.26
N ARG A 95 19.03 0.97 3.71
CA ARG A 95 19.16 -0.50 3.86
C ARG A 95 20.57 -0.95 4.22
N LYS A 96 21.33 -0.14 4.97
CA LYS A 96 22.74 -0.42 5.36
C LYS A 96 22.95 -1.84 5.89
N ARG A 97 22.14 -2.29 6.85
CA ARG A 97 22.26 -3.66 7.41
C ARG A 97 22.10 -4.76 6.36
N TRP A 98 21.32 -4.51 5.31
CA TRP A 98 21.19 -5.47 4.20
C TRP A 98 22.39 -5.40 3.26
N TYR A 99 22.91 -4.21 2.97
CA TYR A 99 24.17 -4.05 2.25
C TYR A 99 25.33 -4.79 2.92
N ASP A 100 25.55 -4.55 4.22
CA ASP A 100 26.64 -5.16 4.98
C ASP A 100 26.61 -6.69 4.91
N ARG A 101 25.40 -7.30 4.95
CA ARG A 101 25.22 -8.75 4.78
C ARG A 101 25.55 -9.24 3.38
N MET A 102 25.21 -8.49 2.34
CA MET A 102 25.51 -8.87 0.96
C MET A 102 27.00 -8.80 0.67
N VAL A 103 27.69 -7.81 1.25
CA VAL A 103 29.16 -7.69 1.21
C VAL A 103 29.81 -8.86 1.95
N ALA A 104 29.39 -9.15 3.19
CA ALA A 104 29.92 -10.26 3.97
C ALA A 104 29.71 -11.63 3.29
N ALA A 105 28.60 -11.79 2.55
CA ALA A 105 28.32 -13.00 1.78
C ALA A 105 29.03 -13.05 0.41
N GLY A 106 29.72 -11.99 -0.01
CA GLY A 106 30.37 -11.91 -1.33
C GLY A 106 29.40 -11.79 -2.52
N ARG A 107 28.10 -11.60 -2.27
CA ARG A 107 27.02 -11.67 -3.29
C ARG A 107 26.66 -10.33 -3.91
N LEU A 108 27.31 -9.24 -3.54
CA LEU A 108 26.93 -7.91 -4.01
C LEU A 108 27.04 -7.78 -5.54
N LYS A 109 28.05 -8.43 -6.14
CA LYS A 109 28.28 -8.39 -7.59
C LYS A 109 27.20 -9.13 -8.39
N ASP A 110 26.60 -10.16 -7.82
CA ASP A 110 25.54 -10.96 -8.47
C ASP A 110 24.30 -10.12 -8.79
N PHE A 111 24.07 -9.05 -8.02
CA PHE A 111 22.90 -8.18 -8.15
C PHE A 111 23.25 -6.81 -8.77
N ALA A 112 24.51 -6.57 -9.14
CA ALA A 112 24.93 -5.32 -9.73
C ALA A 112 24.53 -5.28 -11.20
N ILE A 113 23.56 -4.43 -11.53
CA ILE A 113 23.05 -4.25 -12.90
C ILE A 113 23.32 -2.81 -13.34
N LYS A 114 23.88 -2.64 -14.54
CA LYS A 114 23.96 -1.35 -15.23
C LYS A 114 23.10 -1.45 -16.49
N ASP A 115 22.01 -0.69 -16.56
CA ASP A 115 21.13 -0.69 -17.73
C ASP A 115 20.47 0.68 -17.96
N GLU A 116 19.78 0.83 -19.10
CA GLU A 116 19.15 2.09 -19.55
C GLU A 116 17.74 2.32 -18.97
N TRP A 117 17.55 2.09 -17.66
CA TRP A 117 16.25 2.30 -16.98
C TRP A 117 15.70 3.73 -17.10
N GLU A 118 16.56 4.71 -17.31
CA GLU A 118 16.21 6.13 -17.25
C GLU A 118 15.12 6.54 -18.26
N GLY A 119 15.00 5.85 -19.40
CA GLY A 119 13.90 6.08 -20.35
C GLY A 119 12.53 5.68 -19.79
N ARG A 120 12.43 4.51 -19.18
CA ARG A 120 11.17 3.97 -18.60
C ARG A 120 10.76 4.69 -17.33
N LYS A 121 11.72 5.29 -16.62
CA LYS A 121 11.50 6.08 -15.41
C LYS A 121 10.55 7.26 -15.63
N LYS A 122 10.60 7.92 -16.80
CA LYS A 122 9.68 9.02 -17.13
C LYS A 122 8.23 8.56 -17.19
N VAL A 123 7.99 7.41 -17.83
CA VAL A 123 6.65 6.78 -17.91
C VAL A 123 6.16 6.39 -16.51
N ALA A 124 7.01 5.73 -15.72
CA ALA A 124 6.68 5.36 -14.35
C ALA A 124 6.32 6.57 -13.47
N ARG A 125 7.05 7.68 -13.61
CA ARG A 125 6.74 8.93 -12.89
C ARG A 125 5.43 9.56 -13.35
N ALA A 126 5.16 9.57 -14.66
CA ALA A 126 3.89 10.07 -15.19
C ALA A 126 2.69 9.27 -14.63
N MET A 127 2.80 7.93 -14.61
CA MET A 127 1.81 7.07 -13.96
C MET A 127 1.69 7.40 -12.46
N GLY A 128 2.82 7.61 -11.78
CA GLY A 128 2.84 8.02 -10.37
C GLY A 128 2.06 9.31 -10.11
N PHE A 129 2.20 10.33 -10.97
CA PHE A 129 1.40 11.55 -10.87
C PHE A 129 -0.09 11.32 -11.06
N VAL A 130 -0.47 10.46 -12.02
CA VAL A 130 -1.89 10.11 -12.25
C VAL A 130 -2.48 9.41 -11.02
N PHE A 131 -1.79 8.41 -10.47
CA PHE A 131 -2.25 7.71 -9.27
C PHE A 131 -2.30 8.63 -8.05
N PHE A 132 -1.26 9.44 -7.84
CA PHE A 132 -1.22 10.42 -6.76
C PHE A 132 -2.36 11.43 -6.86
N GLY A 133 -2.59 12.01 -8.05
CA GLY A 133 -3.68 12.95 -8.30
C GLY A 133 -5.06 12.32 -8.09
N THR A 134 -5.26 11.10 -8.58
CA THR A 134 -6.50 10.35 -8.36
C THR A 134 -6.74 10.10 -6.87
N GLY A 135 -5.70 9.70 -6.14
CA GLY A 135 -5.81 9.51 -4.70
C GLY A 135 -6.15 10.79 -3.94
N LEU A 136 -5.56 11.94 -4.31
CA LEU A 136 -5.94 13.23 -3.71
C LEU A 136 -7.40 13.59 -3.99
N VAL A 137 -7.90 13.35 -5.21
CA VAL A 137 -9.31 13.55 -5.55
C VAL A 137 -10.20 12.66 -4.67
N LEU A 138 -9.87 11.37 -4.55
CA LEU A 138 -10.61 10.44 -3.70
C LEU A 138 -10.59 10.87 -2.23
N LEU A 139 -9.46 11.34 -1.71
CA LEU A 139 -9.36 11.87 -0.34
C LEU A 139 -10.30 13.05 -0.12
N VAL A 140 -10.33 14.01 -1.06
CA VAL A 140 -11.24 15.16 -0.99
C VAL A 140 -12.70 14.70 -1.02
N LEU A 141 -13.04 13.74 -1.88
CA LEU A 141 -14.40 13.19 -1.95
C LEU A 141 -14.80 12.46 -0.66
N ILE A 142 -13.90 11.71 -0.04
CA ILE A 142 -14.14 11.04 1.25
C ILE A 142 -14.38 12.08 2.34
N ILE A 143 -13.53 13.11 2.43
CA ILE A 143 -13.69 14.19 3.42
C ILE A 143 -15.02 14.91 3.21
N TYR A 144 -15.35 15.25 1.96
CA TYR A 144 -16.62 15.87 1.61
C TYR A 144 -17.81 15.01 2.04
N ALA A 145 -17.81 13.70 1.72
CA ALA A 145 -18.86 12.78 2.10
C ALA A 145 -19.01 12.63 3.62
N MET A 146 -17.91 12.65 4.38
CA MET A 146 -17.94 12.60 5.84
C MET A 146 -18.50 13.88 6.46
N VAL A 147 -18.11 15.05 5.95
CA VAL A 147 -18.61 16.34 6.43
C VAL A 147 -20.08 16.52 6.08
N SER A 148 -20.50 16.17 4.85
CA SER A 148 -21.91 16.27 4.46
C SER A 148 -22.81 15.36 5.31
N ARG A 149 -22.31 14.20 5.74
CA ARG A 149 -23.03 13.29 6.63
C ARG A 149 -23.25 13.88 8.04
N LEU A 150 -22.37 14.76 8.51
CA LEU A 150 -22.50 15.40 9.83
C LEU A 150 -23.43 16.62 9.82
N GLY A 151 -23.68 17.20 8.64
CA GLY A 151 -24.57 18.35 8.46
C GLY A 151 -26.04 18.00 8.23
N HIS A 152 -26.36 16.71 8.10
CA HIS A 152 -27.72 16.15 7.99
C HIS A 152 -28.05 15.34 9.23
#